data_AF-A0A178ZX90-F1
#
_entry.id   AF-A0A178ZX90-F1
#
_cell.length_a   1.000
_cell.length_b   1.000
_cell.length_c   1.000
_cell.angle_alpha   90.00
_cell.angle_beta   90.00
_cell.angle_gamma   90.00
#
_symmetry.space_group_name_H-M   'P 1'
#
loop_
_entity.id
_entity.type
_entity.pdbx_description
1 polymer ?
#
loop_
_entity_poly.entity_id
_entity_poly.type
_entity_poly.pdbx_seq_one_letter_code
_entity_poly.pdbx_strand_id
1 'polypeptide(L)'
;MYRPNSKWTWAFSVIALVQAMIILAFESYVFAHFQIHLESIPGNQTSSRTIPTFLTLYIFGFLYQLVLVWDALRMKNTIQVIGLVMYNVGLLIYGAVQMDQIRDAILQLAEDDYIRKNIWSDTEPFLIAIPCILAVGTVLMAGCAWKLYDEFAWTIYKRISADLRMKRRYLQYQVYIALLKFDFFFFLGFTVQFVVIVTQRQVEFALTIAAMPVTIFILLAAAWFVRKESLFGTIVVIILYFGGLAYFIFKMVRMYSPGWEIPYLPARKELTTFAVLTIILILVTIVYACICAHNYNKGLKPYVNKPQNIEDDEKPMSGSAYAPFATEMEPSGSGKLPAPRPVANRMEID
;
A
#
# COMPACT_ATOMS: atom_id res chain seq x y z
N MET A 1 13.17 18.86 4.94
CA MET A 1 12.52 18.26 3.75
C MET A 1 13.48 17.22 3.19
N TYR A 2 13.09 15.94 3.14
CA TYR A 2 13.96 14.86 2.62
C TYR A 2 14.19 15.04 1.12
N ARG A 3 15.44 14.93 0.66
CA ARG A 3 15.80 14.92 -0.76
C ARG A 3 16.32 13.52 -1.12
N PRO A 4 15.92 12.92 -2.27
CA PRO A 4 16.42 11.61 -2.67
C PRO A 4 17.93 11.68 -2.97
N ASN A 5 18.72 10.79 -2.37
CA ASN A 5 20.19 10.84 -2.42
C ASN A 5 20.81 9.92 -3.51
N SER A 6 20.01 9.07 -4.16
CA SER A 6 20.45 8.11 -5.19
C SER A 6 19.70 8.32 -6.49
N LYS A 7 20.32 7.95 -7.62
CA LYS A 7 19.71 8.06 -8.95
C LYS A 7 18.40 7.25 -9.00
N TRP A 8 18.35 6.09 -8.35
CA TRP A 8 17.17 5.22 -8.34
C TRP A 8 16.06 5.74 -7.43
N THR A 9 16.40 6.33 -6.29
CA THR A 9 15.41 6.96 -5.40
C THR A 9 14.79 8.20 -6.06
N TRP A 10 15.59 8.94 -6.84
CA TRP A 10 15.08 10.06 -7.66
C TRP A 10 14.18 9.56 -8.80
N ALA A 11 14.62 8.54 -9.55
CA ALA A 11 13.83 7.95 -10.63
C ALA A 11 12.48 7.44 -10.13
N PHE A 12 12.45 6.67 -9.03
CA PHE A 12 11.20 6.14 -8.46
C PHE A 12 10.23 7.25 -8.05
N SER A 13 10.72 8.31 -7.39
CA SER A 13 9.91 9.48 -7.04
C SER A 13 9.36 10.22 -8.25
N VAL A 14 10.19 10.44 -9.27
CA VAL A 14 9.77 11.15 -10.49
C VAL A 14 8.75 10.36 -11.26
N ILE A 15 8.94 9.06 -11.43
CA ILE A 15 7.96 8.20 -12.11
C ILE A 15 6.62 8.29 -11.39
N ALA A 16 6.60 8.13 -10.06
CA ALA A 16 5.38 8.26 -9.28
C ALA A 16 4.74 9.65 -9.39
N LEU A 17 5.55 10.72 -9.38
CA LEU A 17 5.06 12.10 -9.50
C LEU A 17 4.47 12.39 -10.88
N VAL A 18 5.17 12.01 -11.95
CA VAL A 18 4.73 12.21 -13.34
C VAL A 18 3.48 11.38 -13.61
N GLN A 19 3.47 10.11 -13.18
CA GLN A 19 2.29 9.25 -13.26
C GLN A 19 1.09 9.89 -12.55
N ALA A 20 1.27 10.35 -11.31
CA ALA A 20 0.20 11.00 -10.54
C ALA A 20 -0.27 12.30 -11.22
N MET A 21 0.63 13.17 -11.69
CA MET A 21 0.24 14.42 -12.35
C MET A 21 -0.61 14.17 -13.60
N ILE A 22 -0.22 13.21 -14.46
CA ILE A 22 -0.96 12.93 -15.69
C ILE A 22 -2.34 12.34 -15.36
N ILE A 23 -2.40 11.38 -14.44
CA ILE A 23 -3.67 10.74 -14.07
C ILE A 23 -4.59 11.74 -13.37
N LEU A 24 -4.07 12.56 -12.46
CA LEU A 24 -4.86 13.61 -11.80
C LEU A 24 -5.42 14.63 -12.80
N ALA A 25 -4.66 14.97 -13.85
CA ALA A 25 -5.15 15.86 -14.91
C ALA A 25 -6.30 15.23 -15.70
N PHE A 26 -6.17 13.97 -16.08
CA PHE A 26 -7.23 13.24 -16.81
C PHE A 26 -8.47 13.03 -15.94
N GLU A 27 -8.31 12.59 -14.70
CA GLU A 27 -9.40 12.45 -13.73
C GLU A 27 -10.13 13.78 -13.48
N SER A 28 -9.38 14.88 -13.33
CA SER A 28 -9.99 16.20 -13.13
C SER A 28 -10.78 16.67 -14.35
N TYR A 29 -10.29 16.37 -15.56
CA TYR A 29 -11.00 16.65 -16.80
C TYR A 29 -12.31 15.85 -16.88
N VAL A 30 -12.26 14.53 -16.65
CA VAL A 30 -13.42 13.65 -16.63
C VAL A 30 -14.47 14.14 -15.63
N PHE A 31 -14.02 14.48 -14.41
CA PHE A 31 -14.87 15.01 -13.35
C PHE A 31 -15.55 16.32 -13.75
N ALA A 32 -14.79 17.31 -14.24
CA ALA A 32 -15.33 18.59 -14.64
C ALA A 32 -16.32 18.46 -15.80
N HIS A 33 -15.97 17.63 -16.80
CA HIS A 33 -16.83 17.40 -17.96
C HIS A 33 -18.17 16.76 -17.59
N PHE A 34 -18.13 15.79 -16.66
CA PHE A 34 -19.34 15.18 -16.11
C PHE A 34 -20.20 16.19 -15.32
N GLN A 35 -19.60 17.00 -14.44
CA GLN A 35 -20.33 17.97 -13.62
C GLN A 35 -21.00 19.08 -14.44
N ILE A 36 -20.35 19.58 -15.49
CA ILE A 36 -20.89 20.67 -16.32
C ILE A 36 -22.12 20.24 -17.11
N HIS A 37 -22.16 18.97 -17.52
CA HIS A 37 -23.23 18.43 -18.37
C HIS A 37 -24.30 17.66 -17.61
N LEU A 38 -24.18 17.58 -16.28
CA LEU A 38 -25.23 17.06 -15.42
C LEU A 38 -26.34 18.12 -15.34
N GLU A 39 -27.47 17.90 -16.02
CA GLU A 39 -28.64 18.76 -15.82
C GLU A 39 -29.14 18.61 -14.37
N SER A 40 -29.89 19.58 -13.84
CA SER A 40 -30.25 19.60 -12.41
C SER A 40 -31.10 18.38 -12.00
N ILE A 41 -30.43 17.30 -11.61
CA ILE A 41 -31.06 16.07 -11.17
C ILE A 41 -31.80 16.35 -9.85
N PRO A 42 -33.10 16.01 -9.72
CA PRO A 42 -33.74 15.97 -8.42
C PRO A 42 -32.96 14.97 -7.56
N GLY A 43 -32.36 15.45 -6.47
CA GLY A 43 -31.21 14.84 -5.76
C GLY A 43 -31.40 13.45 -5.11
N ASN A 44 -32.15 12.53 -5.72
CA ASN A 44 -32.50 11.22 -5.18
C ASN A 44 -31.92 10.03 -5.97
N GLN A 45 -31.33 10.23 -7.16
CA GLN A 45 -30.66 9.15 -7.91
C GLN A 45 -29.28 8.84 -7.31
N THR A 46 -29.04 7.58 -6.94
CA THR A 46 -27.75 7.13 -6.37
C THR A 46 -26.60 7.29 -7.36
N SER A 47 -26.83 7.00 -8.64
CA SER A 47 -25.81 7.03 -9.71
C SER A 47 -25.13 8.39 -9.88
N SER A 48 -25.83 9.50 -9.63
CA SER A 48 -25.26 10.86 -9.77
C SER A 48 -24.25 11.20 -8.68
N ARG A 49 -24.36 10.59 -7.50
CA ARG A 49 -23.42 10.77 -6.38
C ARG A 49 -22.26 9.78 -6.44
N THR A 50 -22.49 8.64 -7.05
CA THR A 50 -21.54 7.54 -7.17
C THR A 50 -20.35 7.88 -8.07
N ILE A 51 -20.57 8.44 -9.28
CA ILE A 51 -19.48 8.82 -10.20
C ILE A 51 -18.49 9.81 -9.56
N PRO A 52 -18.92 10.96 -8.98
CA PRO A 52 -18.02 11.90 -8.31
C PRO A 52 -17.19 11.26 -7.19
N THR A 53 -17.78 10.32 -6.46
CA THR A 53 -17.13 9.64 -5.35
C THR A 53 -15.98 8.75 -5.83
N PHE A 54 -16.16 8.03 -6.93
CA PHE A 54 -15.11 7.18 -7.49
C PHE A 54 -13.93 7.97 -8.04
N LEU A 55 -14.20 9.03 -8.80
CA LEU A 55 -13.18 9.93 -9.32
C LEU A 55 -12.39 10.58 -8.17
N THR A 56 -13.09 11.08 -7.16
CA THR A 56 -12.45 11.72 -5.99
C THR A 56 -11.60 10.74 -5.18
N LEU A 57 -12.06 9.50 -5.01
CA LEU A 57 -11.30 8.48 -4.31
C LEU A 57 -10.06 8.04 -5.08
N TYR A 58 -10.14 8.02 -6.41
CA TYR A 58 -8.99 7.70 -7.23
C TYR A 58 -7.92 8.78 -7.15
N ILE A 59 -8.33 10.06 -7.21
CA ILE A 59 -7.49 11.22 -6.94
C ILE A 59 -6.82 11.09 -5.57
N PHE A 60 -7.60 10.77 -4.52
CA PHE A 60 -7.06 10.54 -3.18
C PHE A 60 -6.05 9.39 -3.15
N GLY A 61 -6.26 8.32 -3.92
CA GLY A 61 -5.32 7.21 -4.06
C GLY A 61 -3.96 7.62 -4.58
N PHE A 62 -3.91 8.41 -5.66
CA PHE A 62 -2.62 8.90 -6.18
C PHE A 62 -1.94 9.89 -5.23
N LEU A 63 -2.70 10.77 -4.57
CA LEU A 63 -2.14 11.66 -3.55
C LEU A 63 -1.56 10.87 -2.37
N TYR A 64 -2.29 9.85 -1.89
CA TYR A 64 -1.83 8.97 -0.83
C TYR A 64 -0.59 8.17 -1.26
N GLN A 65 -0.54 7.72 -2.51
CA GLN A 65 0.62 7.06 -3.09
C GLN A 65 1.87 7.94 -3.00
N LEU A 66 1.78 9.22 -3.36
CA LEU A 66 2.92 10.15 -3.28
C LEU A 66 3.43 10.31 -1.83
N VAL A 67 2.52 10.38 -0.86
CA VAL A 67 2.88 10.40 0.56
C VAL A 67 3.60 9.12 0.97
N LEU A 68 3.11 7.96 0.53
CA LEU A 68 3.74 6.67 0.79
C LEU A 68 5.10 6.52 0.10
N VAL A 69 5.26 7.00 -1.12
CA VAL A 69 6.55 7.03 -1.84
C VAL A 69 7.56 7.86 -1.05
N TRP A 70 7.17 9.05 -0.62
CA TRP A 70 8.02 9.91 0.20
C TRP A 70 8.41 9.24 1.52
N ASP A 71 7.45 8.63 2.24
CA ASP A 71 7.70 7.92 3.49
C ASP A 71 8.64 6.71 3.31
N ALA A 72 8.39 5.89 2.29
CA ALA A 72 9.16 4.69 1.98
C ALA A 72 10.64 5.04 1.67
N LEU A 73 10.86 6.09 0.89
CA LEU A 73 12.21 6.53 0.53
C LEU A 73 12.92 7.20 1.70
N ARG A 74 12.22 8.06 2.46
CA ARG A 74 12.79 8.72 3.66
C ARG A 74 13.25 7.69 4.68
N MET A 75 12.45 6.66 4.91
CA MET A 75 12.74 5.60 5.89
C MET A 75 13.65 4.50 5.32
N LYS A 76 14.07 4.60 4.05
CA LYS A 76 14.80 3.56 3.29
C LYS A 76 14.15 2.17 3.46
N ASN A 77 12.81 2.12 3.44
CA ASN A 77 12.01 0.93 3.71
C ASN A 77 11.69 0.18 2.42
N THR A 78 12.46 -0.88 2.15
CA THR A 78 12.31 -1.72 0.97
C THR A 78 10.94 -2.39 0.86
N ILE A 79 10.37 -2.79 1.98
CA ILE A 79 9.09 -3.50 1.99
C ILE A 79 7.96 -2.57 1.54
N GLN A 80 7.99 -1.30 1.96
CA GLN A 80 7.04 -0.31 1.48
C GLN A 80 7.21 0.00 -0.01
N VAL A 81 8.45 0.03 -0.53
CA VAL A 81 8.70 0.21 -1.97
C VAL A 81 8.10 -0.92 -2.80
N ILE A 82 8.25 -2.18 -2.37
CA ILE A 82 7.61 -3.33 -3.01
C ILE A 82 6.08 -3.23 -2.87
N GLY A 83 5.59 -2.88 -1.68
CA GLY A 83 4.17 -2.65 -1.43
C GLY A 83 3.57 -1.56 -2.31
N LEU A 84 4.31 -0.50 -2.64
CA LEU A 84 3.89 0.56 -3.56
C LEU A 84 3.71 0.09 -5.00
N VAL A 85 4.52 -0.88 -5.45
CA VAL A 85 4.33 -1.52 -6.77
C VAL A 85 3.05 -2.35 -6.77
N MET A 86 2.81 -3.13 -5.72
CA MET A 86 1.55 -3.89 -5.56
C MET A 86 0.33 -2.97 -5.42
N TYR A 87 0.49 -1.83 -4.74
CA TYR A 87 -0.54 -0.81 -4.61
C TYR A 87 -0.92 -0.21 -5.97
N ASN A 88 0.07 0.04 -6.83
CA ASN A 88 -0.13 0.47 -8.21
C ASN A 88 -0.95 -0.56 -9.02
N VAL A 89 -0.68 -1.86 -8.85
CA VAL A 89 -1.50 -2.92 -9.45
C VAL A 89 -2.94 -2.87 -8.93
N GLY A 90 -3.14 -2.62 -7.63
CA GLY A 90 -4.47 -2.40 -7.05
C GLY A 90 -5.20 -1.19 -7.66
N LEU A 91 -4.52 -0.06 -7.82
CA LEU A 91 -5.05 1.12 -8.50
C LEU A 91 -5.35 0.87 -9.99
N LEU A 92 -4.62 -0.04 -10.64
CA LEU A 92 -4.88 -0.44 -12.02
C LEU A 92 -6.16 -1.26 -12.14
N ILE A 93 -6.36 -2.23 -11.23
CA ILE A 93 -7.62 -2.97 -11.14
C ILE A 93 -8.77 -2.01 -10.88
N TYR A 94 -8.58 -1.03 -9.98
CA TYR A 94 -9.58 -0.01 -9.72
C TYR A 94 -9.94 0.79 -10.97
N GLY A 95 -8.95 1.36 -11.68
CA GLY A 95 -9.20 2.15 -12.88
C GLY A 95 -9.92 1.35 -13.98
N ALA A 96 -9.61 0.05 -14.11
CA ALA A 96 -10.32 -0.83 -15.03
C ALA A 96 -11.80 -1.02 -14.65
N VAL A 97 -12.10 -1.26 -13.36
CA VAL A 97 -13.49 -1.42 -12.89
C VAL A 97 -14.25 -0.09 -12.96
N GLN A 98 -13.59 1.01 -12.65
CA GLN A 98 -14.15 2.37 -12.67
C GLN A 98 -14.62 2.77 -14.07
N MET A 99 -13.85 2.43 -15.11
CA MET A 99 -14.24 2.70 -16.50
C MET A 99 -15.60 2.07 -16.84
N ASP A 100 -15.79 0.79 -16.51
CA ASP A 100 -17.06 0.10 -16.75
C ASP A 100 -18.21 0.72 -15.96
N GLN A 101 -17.97 1.15 -14.73
CA GLN A 101 -19.01 1.77 -13.90
C GLN A 101 -19.40 3.16 -14.37
N ILE A 102 -18.44 3.98 -14.76
CA ILE A 102 -18.73 5.31 -15.32
C ILE A 102 -19.54 5.14 -16.61
N ARG A 103 -19.20 4.16 -17.45
CA ARG A 103 -19.99 3.82 -18.64
C ARG A 103 -21.42 3.43 -18.31
N ASP A 104 -21.60 2.45 -17.42
CA ASP A 104 -22.92 1.95 -17.01
C ASP A 104 -23.78 3.09 -16.43
N ALA A 105 -23.19 3.95 -15.61
CA ALA A 105 -23.88 5.07 -14.98
C ALA A 105 -24.22 6.20 -15.97
N ILE A 106 -23.35 6.53 -16.93
CA ILE A 106 -23.66 7.50 -18.00
C ILE A 106 -24.79 6.98 -18.89
N LEU A 107 -24.79 5.68 -19.24
CA LEU A 107 -25.85 5.08 -20.06
C LEU A 107 -27.22 5.14 -19.35
N GLN A 108 -27.27 4.83 -18.06
CA GLN A 108 -28.50 4.96 -17.26
C GLN A 108 -28.99 6.41 -17.20
N LEU A 109 -28.10 7.37 -16.94
CA LEU A 109 -28.46 8.79 -16.86
C LEU A 109 -28.90 9.37 -18.21
N ALA A 110 -28.38 8.85 -19.32
CA ALA A 110 -28.79 9.24 -20.66
C ALA A 110 -30.13 8.63 -21.08
N GLU A 111 -30.48 7.44 -20.58
CA GLU A 111 -31.82 6.84 -20.78
C GLU A 111 -32.90 7.62 -20.02
N ASP A 112 -32.55 8.12 -18.83
CA ASP A 112 -33.41 8.96 -18.00
C ASP A 112 -33.48 10.45 -18.44
N ASP A 113 -32.88 10.81 -19.58
CA ASP A 113 -32.81 12.17 -20.16
C ASP A 113 -32.16 13.24 -19.26
N TYR A 114 -31.35 12.84 -18.28
CA TYR A 114 -30.61 13.76 -17.40
C TYR A 114 -29.28 14.24 -18.00
N ILE A 115 -28.80 13.55 -19.04
CA ILE A 115 -27.46 13.73 -19.60
C ILE A 115 -27.48 13.56 -21.12
N ARG A 116 -26.74 14.43 -21.84
CA ARG A 116 -26.52 14.29 -23.28
C ARG A 116 -25.73 13.01 -23.59
N LYS A 117 -26.25 12.20 -24.53
CA LYS A 117 -25.66 10.90 -24.94
C LYS A 117 -24.20 10.97 -25.44
N ASN A 118 -23.73 12.14 -25.87
CA ASN A 118 -22.38 12.31 -26.45
C ASN A 118 -21.23 12.39 -25.43
N ILE A 119 -21.49 12.54 -24.13
CA ILE A 119 -20.43 12.73 -23.12
C ILE A 119 -19.47 11.54 -23.04
N TRP A 120 -19.99 10.32 -23.24
CA TRP A 120 -19.18 9.12 -23.21
C TRP A 120 -18.06 9.19 -24.26
N SER A 121 -18.38 9.65 -25.48
CA SER A 121 -17.41 9.76 -26.58
C SER A 121 -16.26 10.71 -26.27
N ASP A 122 -16.51 11.77 -25.50
CA ASP A 122 -15.48 12.74 -25.13
C ASP A 122 -14.61 12.26 -23.96
N THR A 123 -15.15 11.37 -23.13
CA THR A 123 -14.55 10.95 -21.85
C THR A 123 -13.84 9.59 -21.96
N GLU A 124 -14.34 8.70 -22.83
CA GLU A 124 -13.83 7.35 -23.07
C GLU A 124 -12.32 7.30 -23.38
N PRO A 125 -11.75 8.17 -24.25
CA PRO A 125 -10.32 8.13 -24.54
C PRO A 125 -9.45 8.37 -23.29
N PHE A 126 -9.88 9.25 -22.40
CA PHE A 126 -9.15 9.56 -21.16
C PHE A 126 -9.26 8.41 -20.15
N LEU A 127 -10.45 7.83 -20.00
CA LEU A 127 -10.68 6.67 -19.13
C LEU A 127 -9.88 5.44 -19.56
N ILE A 128 -9.65 5.24 -20.86
CA ILE A 128 -8.78 4.18 -21.38
C ILE A 128 -7.31 4.51 -21.18
N ALA A 129 -6.92 5.77 -21.39
CA ALA A 129 -5.54 6.20 -21.26
C ALA A 129 -5.00 6.05 -19.82
N ILE A 130 -5.84 6.25 -18.81
CA ILE A 130 -5.44 6.19 -17.39
C ILE A 130 -4.85 4.82 -16.99
N PRO A 131 -5.55 3.67 -17.17
CA PRO A 131 -4.98 2.35 -16.90
C PRO A 131 -3.72 2.04 -17.73
N CYS A 132 -3.64 2.50 -18.97
CA CYS A 132 -2.44 2.30 -19.81
C CYS A 132 -1.21 3.02 -19.26
N ILE A 133 -1.36 4.29 -18.87
CA ILE A 133 -0.28 5.10 -18.28
C ILE A 133 0.12 4.51 -16.93
N LEU A 134 -0.86 4.11 -16.12
CA LEU A 134 -0.62 3.46 -14.84
C LEU A 134 0.12 2.11 -15.01
N ALA A 135 -0.23 1.31 -16.03
CA ALA A 135 0.45 0.06 -16.31
C ALA A 135 1.93 0.27 -16.66
N VAL A 136 2.21 1.21 -17.56
CA VAL A 136 3.59 1.59 -17.93
C VAL A 136 4.36 2.11 -16.71
N GLY A 137 3.76 3.02 -15.95
CA GLY A 137 4.36 3.54 -14.73
C GLY A 137 4.62 2.46 -13.68
N THR A 138 3.73 1.48 -13.55
CA THR A 138 3.90 0.32 -12.66
C THR A 138 5.09 -0.53 -13.06
N VAL A 139 5.28 -0.82 -14.35
CA VAL A 139 6.44 -1.57 -14.86
C VAL A 139 7.74 -0.81 -14.61
N LEU A 140 7.76 0.51 -14.86
CA LEU A 140 8.93 1.35 -14.58
C LEU A 140 9.25 1.42 -13.08
N MET A 141 8.23 1.56 -12.24
CA MET A 141 8.38 1.54 -10.78
C MET A 141 8.84 0.18 -10.28
N ALA A 142 8.39 -0.94 -10.86
CA ALA A 142 8.86 -2.28 -10.53
C ALA A 142 10.34 -2.46 -10.87
N GLY A 143 10.78 -2.00 -12.05
CA GLY A 143 12.19 -2.01 -12.44
C GLY A 143 13.07 -1.19 -11.49
N CYS A 144 12.60 -0.01 -11.08
CA CYS A 144 13.28 0.80 -10.07
C CYS A 144 13.27 0.12 -8.70
N ALA A 145 12.14 -0.45 -8.26
CA ALA A 145 12.01 -1.14 -6.98
C ALA A 145 13.00 -2.31 -6.86
N TRP A 146 13.26 -3.03 -7.96
CA TRP A 146 14.28 -4.09 -7.99
C TRP A 146 15.69 -3.55 -7.70
N LYS A 147 16.08 -2.40 -8.28
CA LYS A 147 17.37 -1.75 -7.98
C LYS A 147 17.43 -1.14 -6.58
N LEU A 148 16.34 -0.55 -6.13
CA LEU A 148 16.21 -0.03 -4.76
C LEU A 148 16.27 -1.14 -3.71
N TYR A 149 15.77 -2.34 -4.03
CA TYR A 149 15.87 -3.51 -3.16
C TYR A 149 17.33 -3.80 -2.80
N ASP A 150 18.22 -3.86 -3.79
CA ASP A 150 19.64 -4.11 -3.57
C ASP A 150 20.30 -2.99 -2.75
N GLU A 151 20.02 -1.72 -3.08
CA GLU A 151 20.60 -0.55 -2.40
C GLU A 151 20.18 -0.47 -0.92
N PHE A 152 18.89 -0.71 -0.64
CA PHE A 152 18.37 -0.66 0.72
C PHE A 152 18.71 -1.94 1.51
N ALA A 153 18.76 -3.11 0.87
CA ALA A 153 19.20 -4.35 1.51
C ALA A 153 20.65 -4.24 2.00
N TRP A 154 21.52 -3.60 1.20
CA TRP A 154 22.89 -3.29 1.60
C TRP A 154 22.97 -2.34 2.80
N THR A 155 22.12 -1.30 2.82
CA THR A 155 22.03 -0.36 3.94
C THR A 155 21.54 -1.04 5.22
N ILE A 156 20.53 -1.92 5.12
CA ILE A 156 20.01 -2.71 6.25
C ILE A 156 21.09 -3.67 6.78
N TYR A 157 21.86 -4.30 5.88
CA TYR A 157 22.96 -5.18 6.26
C TYR A 157 24.03 -4.45 7.09
N LYS A 158 24.48 -3.26 6.65
CA LYS A 158 25.42 -2.42 7.41
C LYS A 158 24.87 -2.03 8.79
N ARG A 159 23.57 -1.78 8.91
CA ARG A 159 22.94 -1.30 10.17
C ARG A 159 22.74 -2.39 11.22
N ILE A 160 22.46 -3.63 10.81
CA ILE A 160 22.05 -4.71 11.74
C ILE A 160 23.18 -5.72 11.99
N SER A 161 24.31 -5.66 11.28
CA SER A 161 25.41 -6.65 11.36
C SER A 161 24.90 -8.10 11.23
N ALA A 162 25.78 -9.11 11.33
CA ALA A 162 25.52 -10.49 10.88
C ALA A 162 24.41 -11.29 11.62
N ASP A 163 23.63 -10.70 12.53
CA ASP A 163 22.52 -11.40 13.19
C ASP A 163 21.28 -11.48 12.28
N LEU A 164 21.22 -12.57 11.52
CA LEU A 164 20.11 -12.93 10.64
C LEU A 164 18.76 -13.01 11.37
N ARG A 165 18.75 -13.35 12.67
CA ARG A 165 17.53 -13.47 13.46
C ARG A 165 16.95 -12.10 13.76
N MET A 166 17.79 -11.13 14.15
CA MET A 166 17.35 -9.76 14.40
C MET A 166 16.89 -9.07 13.11
N LYS A 167 17.63 -9.25 12.00
CA LYS A 167 17.23 -8.75 10.68
C LYS A 167 15.84 -9.26 10.28
N ARG A 168 15.57 -10.56 10.46
CA ARG A 168 14.27 -11.16 10.15
C ARG A 168 13.13 -10.54 10.97
N ARG A 169 13.32 -10.35 12.28
CA ARG A 169 12.32 -9.73 13.18
C ARG A 169 12.03 -8.28 12.77
N TYR A 170 13.07 -7.53 12.42
CA TYR A 170 12.94 -6.15 11.96
C TYR A 170 12.20 -6.06 10.62
N LEU A 171 12.49 -6.95 9.67
CA LEU A 171 11.76 -7.03 8.41
C LEU A 171 10.28 -7.37 8.63
N GLN A 172 9.97 -8.33 9.50
CA GLN A 172 8.58 -8.68 9.85
C GLN A 172 7.83 -7.49 10.45
N TYR A 173 8.49 -6.72 11.32
CA TYR A 173 7.95 -5.47 11.85
C TYR A 173 7.69 -4.43 10.75
N GLN A 174 8.64 -4.25 9.82
CA GLN A 174 8.46 -3.31 8.71
C GLN A 174 7.32 -3.73 7.77
N VAL A 175 7.15 -5.03 7.51
CA VAL A 175 6.01 -5.56 6.74
C VAL A 175 4.70 -5.22 7.45
N TYR A 176 4.61 -5.47 8.76
CA TYR A 176 3.41 -5.15 9.52
C TYR A 176 3.06 -3.65 9.45
N ILE A 177 4.02 -2.76 9.71
CA ILE A 177 3.78 -1.31 9.62
C ILE A 177 3.44 -0.86 8.19
N ALA A 178 4.02 -1.49 7.16
CA ALA A 178 3.67 -1.21 5.77
C ALA A 178 2.21 -1.60 5.47
N LEU A 179 1.80 -2.80 5.88
CA LEU A 179 0.42 -3.29 5.74
C LEU A 179 -0.58 -2.34 6.40
N LEU A 180 -0.32 -1.86 7.62
CA LEU A 180 -1.21 -0.90 8.30
C LEU A 180 -1.44 0.39 7.50
N LYS A 181 -0.46 0.84 6.70
CA LYS A 181 -0.62 2.02 5.85
C LYS A 181 -1.48 1.72 4.63
N PHE A 182 -1.29 0.56 4.00
CA PHE A 182 -2.16 0.14 2.91
C PHE A 182 -3.59 -0.10 3.41
N ASP A 183 -3.76 -0.77 4.55
CA ASP A 183 -5.06 -1.00 5.20
C ASP A 183 -5.81 0.31 5.45
N PHE A 184 -5.12 1.37 5.87
CA PHE A 184 -5.72 2.69 6.04
C PHE A 184 -6.40 3.17 4.76
N PHE A 185 -5.73 3.07 3.61
CA PHE A 185 -6.30 3.51 2.33
C PHE A 185 -7.49 2.65 1.90
N PHE A 186 -7.35 1.33 1.91
CA PHE A 186 -8.41 0.44 1.44
C PHE A 186 -9.65 0.49 2.34
N PHE A 187 -9.45 0.57 3.65
CA PHE A 187 -10.54 0.73 4.61
C PHE A 187 -11.26 2.07 4.43
N LEU A 188 -10.50 3.16 4.34
CA LEU A 188 -11.07 4.51 4.15
C LEU A 188 -11.80 4.60 2.81
N GLY A 189 -11.19 4.09 1.73
CA GLY A 189 -11.80 4.06 0.41
C GLY A 189 -13.14 3.33 0.41
N PHE A 190 -13.19 2.10 0.93
CA PHE A 190 -14.45 1.35 1.05
C PHE A 190 -15.50 2.10 1.87
N THR A 191 -15.12 2.64 3.03
CA THR A 191 -16.08 3.33 3.90
C THR A 191 -16.63 4.61 3.29
N VAL A 192 -15.80 5.41 2.62
CA VAL A 192 -16.25 6.62 1.92
C VAL A 192 -17.22 6.26 0.78
N GLN A 193 -16.90 5.26 -0.05
CA GLN A 193 -17.82 4.77 -1.10
C GLN A 193 -19.15 4.29 -0.49
N PHE A 194 -19.07 3.54 0.60
CA PHE A 194 -20.22 2.95 1.24
C PHE A 194 -21.15 4.00 1.87
N VAL A 195 -20.60 5.06 2.49
CA VAL A 195 -21.39 6.16 3.09
C VAL A 195 -22.26 6.86 2.05
N VAL A 196 -21.73 7.09 0.84
CA VAL A 196 -22.45 7.79 -0.22
C VAL A 196 -23.70 7.02 -0.67
N ILE A 197 -23.66 5.69 -0.62
CA ILE A 197 -24.80 4.84 -1.01
C ILE A 197 -25.85 4.75 0.10
N VAL A 198 -25.40 4.69 1.36
CA VAL A 198 -26.29 4.41 2.51
C VAL A 198 -26.91 5.68 3.11
N THR A 199 -26.80 6.83 2.43
CA THR A 199 -27.28 8.13 2.92
C THR A 199 -28.77 8.14 3.29
N GLN A 200 -29.61 7.28 2.70
CA GLN A 200 -31.05 7.24 2.95
C GLN A 200 -31.45 6.52 4.26
N ARG A 201 -30.53 5.84 4.96
CA ARG A 201 -30.83 5.03 6.16
C ARG A 201 -30.11 5.58 7.39
N GLN A 202 -30.82 6.30 8.26
CA GLN A 202 -30.25 7.06 9.37
C GLN A 202 -29.31 6.24 10.28
N VAL A 203 -29.71 5.03 10.69
CA VAL A 203 -28.91 4.20 11.61
C VAL A 203 -27.65 3.65 10.93
N GLU A 204 -27.78 3.12 9.72
CA GLU A 204 -26.63 2.54 9.00
C GLU A 204 -25.65 3.61 8.55
N PHE A 205 -26.15 4.78 8.17
CA PHE A 205 -25.35 5.94 7.85
C PHE A 205 -24.53 6.40 9.05
N ALA A 206 -25.16 6.57 10.22
CA ALA A 206 -24.47 6.96 11.46
C ALA A 206 -23.40 5.94 11.88
N LEU A 207 -23.72 4.64 11.81
CA LEU A 207 -22.76 3.57 12.13
C LEU A 207 -21.58 3.54 11.15
N THR A 208 -21.82 3.75 9.87
CA THR A 208 -20.75 3.76 8.85
C THR A 208 -19.84 4.98 9.03
N ILE A 209 -20.42 6.15 9.32
CA ILE A 209 -19.64 7.36 9.62
C ILE A 209 -18.80 7.15 10.87
N ALA A 210 -19.36 6.54 11.92
CA ALA A 210 -18.62 6.23 13.14
C ALA A 210 -17.50 5.20 12.91
N ALA A 211 -17.64 4.30 11.95
CA ALA A 211 -16.63 3.29 11.63
C ALA A 211 -15.32 3.91 11.08
N MET A 212 -15.38 5.03 10.35
CA MET A 212 -14.19 5.71 9.83
C MET A 212 -13.20 6.13 10.94
N PRO A 213 -13.56 6.98 11.92
CA PRO A 213 -12.63 7.36 12.99
C PRO A 213 -12.23 6.17 13.86
N VAL A 214 -13.16 5.24 14.15
CA VAL A 214 -12.86 4.04 14.95
C VAL A 214 -11.72 3.23 14.32
N THR A 215 -11.74 3.05 13.01
CA THR A 215 -10.69 2.27 12.33
C THR A 215 -9.37 2.99 12.24
N ILE A 216 -9.37 4.31 12.08
CA ILE A 216 -8.16 5.12 12.21
C ILE A 216 -7.54 4.93 13.61
N PHE A 217 -8.35 4.97 14.67
CA PHE A 217 -7.88 4.70 16.03
C PHE A 217 -7.33 3.29 16.19
N ILE A 218 -7.98 2.26 15.62
CA ILE A 218 -7.50 0.87 15.67
C ILE A 218 -6.12 0.76 14.99
N LEU A 219 -5.93 1.34 13.81
CA LEU A 219 -4.66 1.29 13.07
C LEU A 219 -3.55 2.05 13.79
N LEU A 220 -3.85 3.22 14.37
CA LEU A 220 -2.89 3.98 15.17
C LEU A 220 -2.52 3.25 16.46
N ALA A 221 -3.50 2.67 17.15
CA ALA A 221 -3.29 1.85 18.35
C ALA A 221 -2.44 0.62 18.02
N ALA A 222 -2.71 -0.04 16.89
CA ALA A 222 -1.90 -1.16 16.40
C ALA A 222 -0.44 -0.79 16.19
N ALA A 223 -0.18 0.33 15.49
CA ALA A 223 1.17 0.85 15.28
C ALA A 223 1.87 1.25 16.59
N TRP A 224 1.11 1.74 17.58
CA TRP A 224 1.64 2.11 18.89
C TRP A 224 1.99 0.89 19.75
N PHE A 225 1.06 -0.08 19.88
CA PHE A 225 1.25 -1.27 20.70
C PHE A 225 2.38 -2.15 20.21
N VAL A 226 2.56 -2.28 18.89
CA VAL A 226 3.68 -3.05 18.32
C VAL A 226 5.03 -2.39 18.59
N ARG A 227 5.12 -1.04 18.60
CA ARG A 227 6.35 -0.30 18.98
C ARG A 227 6.69 -0.44 20.45
N LYS A 228 5.66 -0.53 21.30
CA LYS A 228 5.82 -0.73 22.75
C LYS A 228 6.09 -2.19 23.12
N GLU A 229 5.95 -3.13 22.17
CA GLU A 229 5.97 -4.58 22.39
C GLU A 229 4.93 -5.04 23.45
N SER A 230 3.75 -4.40 23.47
CA SER A 230 2.68 -4.76 24.40
C SER A 230 1.88 -5.96 23.86
N LEU A 231 2.06 -7.12 24.48
CA LEU A 231 1.34 -8.35 24.11
C LEU A 231 -0.17 -8.19 24.30
N PHE A 232 -0.60 -7.66 25.46
CA PHE A 232 -2.02 -7.41 25.74
C PHE A 232 -2.67 -6.50 24.70
N GLY A 233 -2.06 -5.35 24.39
CA GLY A 233 -2.59 -4.43 23.39
C GLY A 233 -2.64 -5.04 21.99
N THR A 234 -1.65 -5.87 21.63
CA THR A 234 -1.62 -6.57 20.34
C THR A 234 -2.73 -7.63 20.25
N ILE A 235 -3.02 -8.37 21.32
CA ILE A 235 -4.13 -9.33 21.36
C ILE A 235 -5.47 -8.60 21.16
N VAL A 236 -5.69 -7.48 21.85
CA VAL A 236 -6.89 -6.66 21.68
C VAL A 236 -7.03 -6.19 20.23
N VAL A 237 -5.95 -5.71 19.61
CA VAL A 237 -5.94 -5.29 18.20
C VAL A 237 -6.25 -6.46 17.26
N ILE A 238 -5.70 -7.66 17.49
CA ILE A 238 -5.99 -8.85 16.69
C ILE A 238 -7.49 -9.20 16.77
N ILE A 239 -8.10 -9.15 17.95
CA ILE A 239 -9.55 -9.37 18.13
C ILE A 239 -10.35 -8.33 17.32
N LEU A 240 -9.93 -7.06 17.36
CA LEU A 240 -10.56 -6.00 16.57
C LEU A 240 -10.39 -6.20 15.06
N TYR A 241 -9.27 -6.76 14.60
CA TYR A 241 -9.10 -7.15 13.19
C TYR A 241 -10.03 -8.27 12.76
N PHE A 242 -10.25 -9.29 13.61
CA PHE A 242 -11.28 -10.30 13.33
C PHE A 242 -12.68 -9.68 13.28
N GLY A 243 -12.98 -8.71 14.15
CA GLY A 243 -14.21 -7.92 14.07
C GLY A 243 -14.34 -7.13 12.77
N GLY A 244 -13.26 -6.47 12.33
CA GLY A 244 -13.19 -5.77 11.04
C GLY A 244 -13.38 -6.71 9.85
N LEU A 245 -12.73 -7.88 9.88
CA LEU A 245 -12.89 -8.92 8.87
C LEU A 245 -14.34 -9.39 8.77
N ALA A 246 -14.97 -9.68 9.93
CA ALA A 246 -16.38 -10.06 9.99
C ALA A 246 -17.30 -8.94 9.44
N TYR A 247 -16.99 -7.68 9.74
CA TYR A 247 -17.71 -6.52 9.20
C TYR A 247 -17.63 -6.44 7.67
N PHE A 248 -16.44 -6.60 7.08
CA PHE A 248 -16.29 -6.59 5.61
C PHE A 248 -17.02 -7.76 4.95
N ILE A 249 -16.91 -8.96 5.50
CA ILE A 249 -17.62 -10.14 4.99
C ILE A 249 -19.13 -9.90 5.05
N PHE A 250 -19.64 -9.41 6.19
CA PHE A 250 -21.06 -9.09 6.34
C PHE A 250 -21.52 -8.04 5.32
N LYS A 251 -20.77 -6.95 5.13
CA LYS A 251 -21.12 -5.91 4.16
C LYS A 251 -21.07 -6.42 2.73
N MET A 252 -20.07 -7.24 2.39
CA MET A 252 -19.97 -7.87 1.08
C MET A 252 -21.18 -8.76 0.80
N VAL A 253 -21.56 -9.64 1.73
CA VAL A 253 -22.76 -10.49 1.59
C VAL A 253 -24.03 -9.66 1.49
N ARG A 254 -24.14 -8.60 2.29
CA ARG A 254 -25.31 -7.72 2.31
C ARG A 254 -25.56 -7.03 0.96
N MET A 255 -24.50 -6.70 0.22
CA MET A 255 -24.63 -6.10 -1.11
C MET A 255 -25.26 -7.04 -2.15
N TYR A 256 -25.24 -8.36 -1.93
CA TYR A 256 -25.86 -9.36 -2.80
C TYR A 256 -27.12 -10.00 -2.21
N SER A 257 -27.48 -9.68 -0.97
CA SER A 257 -28.67 -10.25 -0.35
C SER A 257 -29.97 -9.70 -0.95
N PRO A 258 -30.99 -10.55 -1.17
CA PRO A 258 -32.27 -10.11 -1.68
C PRO A 258 -32.93 -9.11 -0.72
N GLY A 259 -33.51 -8.04 -1.28
CA GLY A 259 -34.13 -6.94 -0.52
C GLY A 259 -33.19 -5.77 -0.18
N TRP A 260 -31.88 -5.94 -0.35
CA TRP A 260 -30.89 -4.90 -0.08
C TRP A 260 -30.02 -4.53 -1.28
N GLU A 261 -30.07 -5.29 -2.39
CA GLU A 261 -29.16 -5.12 -3.52
C GLU A 261 -29.38 -3.84 -4.36
N ILE A 262 -30.63 -3.37 -4.48
CA ILE A 262 -31.02 -2.29 -5.41
C ILE A 262 -30.17 -1.02 -5.24
N PRO A 263 -29.99 -0.48 -4.01
CA PRO A 263 -29.17 0.73 -3.81
C PRO A 263 -27.69 0.52 -4.13
N TYR A 264 -27.19 -0.72 -4.09
CA TYR A 264 -25.78 -1.01 -4.35
C TYR A 264 -25.47 -1.22 -5.83
N LEU A 265 -26.46 -1.48 -6.69
CA LEU A 265 -26.26 -1.84 -8.10
C LEU A 265 -25.29 -0.90 -8.84
N PRO A 266 -25.40 0.45 -8.72
CA PRO A 266 -24.51 1.36 -9.46
C PRO A 266 -23.05 1.24 -9.05
N ALA A 267 -22.77 0.85 -7.80
CA ALA A 267 -21.42 0.84 -7.22
C ALA A 267 -20.88 -0.56 -6.91
N ARG A 268 -21.69 -1.60 -7.15
CA ARG A 268 -21.47 -2.95 -6.61
C ARG A 268 -20.13 -3.53 -7.04
N LYS A 269 -19.74 -3.38 -8.30
CA LYS A 269 -18.49 -3.96 -8.85
C LYS A 269 -17.22 -3.38 -8.17
N GLU A 270 -17.26 -2.11 -7.81
CA GLU A 270 -16.14 -1.37 -7.21
C GLU A 270 -16.06 -1.68 -5.73
N LEU A 271 -17.19 -1.55 -5.03
CA LEU A 271 -17.27 -1.88 -3.62
C LEU A 271 -16.86 -3.33 -3.33
N THR A 272 -17.19 -4.26 -4.23
CA THR A 272 -16.77 -5.67 -4.10
C THR A 272 -15.29 -5.85 -4.34
N THR A 273 -14.74 -5.20 -5.36
CA THR A 273 -13.29 -5.18 -5.60
C THR A 273 -12.54 -4.66 -4.37
N PHE A 274 -12.99 -3.53 -3.81
CA PHE A 274 -12.42 -2.95 -2.59
C PHE A 274 -12.58 -3.88 -1.38
N ALA A 275 -13.76 -4.48 -1.18
CA ALA A 275 -14.00 -5.40 -0.09
C ALA A 275 -13.09 -6.63 -0.17
N VAL A 276 -12.95 -7.24 -1.36
CA VAL A 276 -12.08 -8.41 -1.58
C VAL A 276 -10.61 -8.06 -1.31
N LEU A 277 -10.11 -6.95 -1.85
CA LEU A 277 -8.75 -6.47 -1.60
C LEU A 277 -8.52 -6.22 -0.10
N THR A 278 -9.49 -5.60 0.58
CA THR A 278 -9.40 -5.30 2.02
C THR A 278 -9.42 -6.57 2.87
N ILE A 279 -10.24 -7.56 2.51
CA ILE A 279 -10.29 -8.87 3.19
C ILE A 279 -8.94 -9.57 3.08
N ILE A 280 -8.35 -9.61 1.88
CA ILE A 280 -7.04 -10.21 1.66
C ILE A 280 -5.98 -9.49 2.50
N LEU A 281 -5.96 -8.16 2.47
CA LEU A 281 -5.00 -7.37 3.23
C LEU A 281 -5.14 -7.58 4.74
N ILE A 282 -6.36 -7.53 5.29
CA ILE A 282 -6.60 -7.76 6.72
C ILE A 282 -6.16 -9.17 7.15
N LEU A 283 -6.40 -10.21 6.34
CA LEU A 283 -5.93 -11.56 6.63
C LEU A 283 -4.39 -11.61 6.75
N VAL A 284 -3.69 -10.99 5.79
CA VAL A 284 -2.23 -10.89 5.83
C VAL A 284 -1.78 -10.06 7.04
N THR A 285 -2.46 -8.94 7.35
CA THR A 285 -2.19 -8.11 8.53
C THR A 285 -2.33 -8.89 9.84
N ILE A 286 -3.36 -9.72 9.99
CA ILE A 286 -3.55 -10.59 11.17
C ILE A 286 -2.38 -11.56 11.31
N VAL A 287 -1.95 -12.21 10.22
CA VAL A 287 -0.80 -13.13 10.23
C VAL A 287 0.47 -12.41 10.70
N TYR A 288 0.75 -11.23 10.16
CA TYR A 288 1.93 -10.46 10.56
C TYR A 288 1.83 -9.88 11.98
N ALA A 289 0.62 -9.57 12.47
CA ALA A 289 0.40 -9.19 13.87
C ALA A 289 0.77 -10.34 14.82
N CYS A 290 0.34 -11.57 14.52
CA CYS A 290 0.69 -12.77 15.28
C CYS A 290 2.21 -13.04 15.26
N ILE A 291 2.85 -12.92 14.09
CA ILE A 291 4.31 -13.07 13.96
C ILE A 291 5.05 -12.02 14.79
N CYS A 292 4.60 -10.76 14.76
CA CYS A 292 5.18 -9.70 15.60
C CYS A 292 5.01 -10.02 17.09
N ALA A 293 3.81 -10.42 17.52
CA ALA A 293 3.52 -10.77 18.90
C ALA A 293 4.41 -11.92 19.42
N HIS A 294 4.65 -12.95 18.60
CA HIS A 294 5.55 -14.06 18.94
C HIS A 294 7.03 -13.62 19.07
N ASN A 295 7.40 -12.47 18.51
CA ASN A 295 8.76 -11.95 18.51
C ASN A 295 9.04 -10.88 19.58
N TYR A 296 8.05 -10.53 20.42
CA TYR A 296 8.21 -9.55 21.50
C TYR A 296 9.22 -9.99 22.56
N ASN A 297 9.86 -9.01 23.20
CA ASN A 297 10.91 -9.16 24.23
C ASN A 297 12.20 -9.83 23.75
N LYS A 298 12.39 -10.00 22.44
CA LYS A 298 13.62 -10.59 21.87
C LYS A 298 14.62 -9.54 21.38
N GLY A 299 14.58 -8.32 21.94
CA GLY A 299 15.57 -7.25 21.71
C GLY A 299 15.33 -6.35 20.49
N LEU A 300 14.12 -6.32 19.92
CA LEU A 300 13.81 -5.52 18.73
C LEU A 300 13.57 -4.02 19.05
N LYS A 301 13.04 -3.74 20.24
CA LYS A 301 12.71 -2.39 20.75
C LYS A 301 13.75 -1.28 20.48
N PRO A 302 15.08 -1.47 20.65
CA PRO A 302 16.07 -0.42 20.40
C PRO A 302 16.17 -0.02 18.92
N TYR A 303 15.99 -0.96 18.00
CA TYR A 303 16.05 -0.73 16.55
C TYR A 303 14.80 -0.05 16.00
N VAL A 304 13.67 -0.19 16.70
CA VAL A 304 12.38 0.41 16.34
C VAL A 304 12.24 1.85 16.85
N ASN A 305 12.69 2.12 18.08
CA ASN A 305 12.42 3.39 18.76
C ASN A 305 13.50 4.47 18.60
N LYS A 306 14.69 4.14 18.06
CA LYS A 306 15.79 5.09 17.92
C LYS A 306 15.86 5.65 16.48
N PRO A 307 15.47 6.91 16.23
CA PRO A 307 15.82 7.57 14.97
C PRO A 307 17.33 7.83 15.01
N GLN A 308 18.11 7.06 14.26
CA GLN A 308 19.52 7.39 14.06
C GLN A 308 19.63 8.18 12.76
N ASN A 309 20.13 9.41 12.87
CA ASN A 309 20.66 10.17 11.74
C ASN A 309 21.75 9.32 11.10
N ILE A 310 21.55 8.92 9.85
CA ILE A 310 22.58 8.29 9.04
C ILE A 310 23.33 9.44 8.40
N GLU A 311 24.55 9.74 8.86
CA GLU A 311 25.52 10.46 8.05
C GLU A 311 25.84 9.54 6.86
N ASP A 312 25.47 9.98 5.66
CA ASP A 312 25.64 9.26 4.39
C ASP A 312 27.12 9.30 3.93
N ASP A 313 28.08 9.04 4.82
CA ASP A 313 29.48 8.91 4.44
C ASP A 313 29.86 7.43 4.25
N GLU A 314 30.54 7.18 3.14
CA GLU A 314 31.00 5.88 2.61
C GLU A 314 29.96 5.02 1.87
N LYS A 315 29.62 5.49 0.65
CA LYS A 315 29.46 4.58 -0.49
C LYS A 315 30.76 3.77 -0.66
N PRO A 316 30.74 2.42 -0.73
CA PRO A 316 31.82 1.75 -1.44
C PRO A 316 31.69 2.17 -2.91
N MET A 317 32.76 2.79 -3.40
CA MET A 317 32.99 3.12 -4.79
C MET A 317 32.72 1.88 -5.67
N SER A 318 32.24 2.12 -6.88
CA SER A 318 32.07 1.13 -7.94
C SER A 318 33.24 0.14 -7.98
N GLY A 319 32.98 -1.10 -7.58
CA GLY A 319 34.00 -2.14 -7.52
C GLY A 319 33.53 -3.24 -6.59
N SER A 320 33.10 -4.35 -7.18
CA SER A 320 32.67 -5.55 -6.45
C SER A 320 33.69 -5.96 -5.38
N ALA A 321 33.27 -5.99 -4.11
CA ALA A 321 34.04 -6.57 -3.01
C ALA A 321 33.66 -8.05 -2.74
N TYR A 322 32.72 -8.62 -3.52
CA TYR A 322 32.27 -10.01 -3.40
C TYR A 322 32.62 -10.89 -4.61
N ALA A 323 33.27 -10.34 -5.64
CA ALA A 323 33.69 -11.12 -6.82
C ALA A 323 34.92 -12.04 -6.65
N PRO A 324 35.84 -11.92 -5.67
CA PRO A 324 36.97 -12.86 -5.60
C PRO A 324 36.65 -14.17 -4.88
N PHE A 325 35.61 -14.22 -4.04
CA PHE A 325 35.37 -15.39 -3.16
C PHE A 325 34.40 -16.43 -3.73
N ALA A 326 33.85 -16.20 -4.92
CA ALA A 326 32.84 -17.08 -5.52
C ALA A 326 33.37 -18.01 -6.63
N THR A 327 34.65 -17.92 -6.99
CA THR A 327 35.22 -18.71 -8.11
C THR A 327 36.41 -19.61 -7.74
N GLU A 328 36.84 -19.67 -6.49
CA GLU A 328 37.88 -20.62 -6.05
C GLU A 328 37.29 -21.78 -5.23
N MET A 329 36.43 -22.56 -5.86
CA MET A 329 36.18 -23.95 -5.45
C MET A 329 36.17 -24.84 -6.69
N GLU A 330 37.38 -25.16 -7.18
CA GLU A 330 37.60 -26.31 -8.05
C GLU A 330 38.65 -27.25 -7.42
N PRO A 331 38.59 -28.56 -7.74
CA PRO A 331 39.14 -29.62 -6.91
C PRO A 331 40.63 -29.87 -7.17
N SER A 332 41.36 -30.13 -6.08
CA SER A 332 42.60 -30.91 -5.97
C SER A 332 43.50 -31.00 -7.22
N GLY A 333 44.58 -30.22 -7.23
CA GLY A 333 45.74 -30.46 -8.09
C GLY A 333 47.01 -29.87 -7.49
N SER A 334 47.75 -30.68 -6.71
CA SER A 334 49.18 -30.51 -6.39
C SER A 334 49.62 -29.11 -5.86
N GLY A 335 49.76 -28.95 -4.54
CA GLY A 335 50.53 -27.83 -3.99
C GLY A 335 50.32 -27.54 -2.51
N LYS A 336 51.17 -28.13 -1.65
CA LYS A 336 51.55 -27.75 -0.27
C LYS A 336 50.46 -27.16 0.67
N LEU A 337 50.12 -27.93 1.70
CA LEU A 337 49.35 -27.51 2.88
C LEU A 337 49.96 -26.25 3.55
N PRO A 338 49.16 -25.27 4.01
CA PRO A 338 49.66 -24.19 4.86
C PRO A 338 49.99 -24.73 6.26
N ALA A 339 51.14 -24.32 6.79
CA ALA A 339 51.62 -24.70 8.12
C ALA A 339 50.72 -24.17 9.26
N PRO A 340 50.58 -24.90 10.38
CA PRO A 340 49.80 -24.47 11.52
C PRO A 340 50.48 -23.28 12.24
N ARG A 341 49.69 -22.25 12.58
CA ARG A 341 50.15 -21.10 13.40
C ARG A 341 50.50 -21.58 14.83
N PRO A 342 51.56 -21.04 15.45
CA PRO A 342 51.92 -21.39 16.82
C PRO A 342 50.89 -20.86 17.82
N VAL A 343 50.49 -21.72 18.73
CA VAL A 343 49.60 -21.45 19.87
C VAL A 343 50.38 -20.61 20.89
N ALA A 344 49.84 -19.45 21.25
CA ALA A 344 50.43 -18.62 22.30
C ALA A 344 50.33 -19.32 23.66
N ASN A 345 51.48 -19.50 24.30
CA ASN A 345 51.65 -20.17 25.58
C ASN A 345 50.82 -19.54 26.70
N ARG A 346 50.19 -20.43 27.45
CA ARG A 346 49.61 -20.28 28.78
C ARG A 346 50.71 -19.86 29.76
N MET A 347 50.62 -18.68 30.37
CA MET A 347 51.40 -18.33 31.56
C MET A 347 50.61 -18.74 32.80
N GLU A 348 51.08 -19.77 33.49
CA GLU A 348 50.77 -20.03 34.90
C GLU A 348 51.66 -19.11 35.74
N ILE A 349 51.08 -18.50 36.77
CA ILE A 349 51.80 -17.74 37.80
C ILE A 349 51.43 -18.40 39.13
N ASP A 350 52.46 -18.88 39.83
CA ASP A 350 52.44 -19.32 41.23
C ASP A 350 52.08 -18.17 42.20
#